data_AF-A0AAV6Z291-F1
#
_entry.id   AF-A0AAV6Z291-F1
#
_cell.length_a   1.000
_cell.length_b   1.000
_cell.length_c   1.000
_cell.angle_alpha   90.00
_cell.angle_beta   90.00
_cell.angle_gamma   90.00
#
_symmetry.space_group_name_H-M   'P 1'
#
loop_
_entity.id
_entity.type
_entity.pdbx_description
1 polymer ?
#
loop_
_entity_poly.entity_id
_entity_poly.type
_entity_poly.pdbx_seq_one_letter_code
_entity_poly.pdbx_strand_id
1 'polypeptide(L)'
;MIEGMKVDASNVPSTYLAEIARLLQSIAEVDLLLNSSYLNKKDCEELSKQDDCLKNIKEILGRLSGQIGFTQGRKNTVLQSATPKENEKIQQKLAELSFQWENINRLYRDRQE
;
A
#
# COMPACT_ATOMS: atom_id res chain seq x y z
N MET A 1 26.09 -31.29 -9.47
CA MET A 1 24.69 -31.05 -9.07
C MET A 1 24.65 -29.69 -8.39
N ILE A 2 23.98 -28.70 -8.97
CA ILE A 2 23.67 -27.45 -8.27
C ILE A 2 22.15 -27.43 -8.19
N GLU A 3 21.62 -27.97 -7.09
CA GLU A 3 20.19 -27.92 -6.82
C GLU A 3 19.76 -26.47 -6.62
N GLY A 4 18.99 -25.97 -7.59
CA GLY A 4 17.77 -25.22 -7.32
C GLY A 4 17.85 -24.03 -6.38
N MET A 5 18.51 -22.94 -6.79
CA MET A 5 18.02 -21.63 -6.39
C MET A 5 16.81 -21.32 -7.27
N LYS A 6 15.63 -21.84 -6.88
CA LYS A 6 14.38 -21.16 -7.22
C LYS A 6 14.44 -19.83 -6.49
N VAL A 7 15.06 -18.82 -7.12
CA VAL A 7 14.79 -17.43 -6.75
C VAL A 7 13.28 -17.33 -6.93
N ASP A 8 12.56 -17.33 -5.82
CA ASP A 8 11.14 -17.04 -5.83
C ASP A 8 11.01 -15.74 -6.63
N ALA A 9 10.36 -15.78 -7.80
CA ALA A 9 10.42 -14.68 -8.76
C ALA A 9 9.91 -13.36 -8.18
N SER A 10 9.16 -13.47 -7.07
CA SER A 10 8.78 -12.34 -6.24
C SER A 10 9.99 -11.58 -5.69
N ASN A 11 11.08 -12.25 -5.30
CA ASN A 11 12.27 -11.67 -4.65
C ASN A 11 13.22 -10.96 -5.61
N VAL A 12 12.90 -10.93 -6.90
CA VAL A 12 13.65 -10.15 -7.89
C VAL A 12 13.41 -8.65 -7.65
N PRO A 13 14.46 -7.81 -7.59
CA PRO A 13 14.34 -6.38 -7.30
C PRO A 13 13.35 -5.62 -8.21
N SER A 14 13.30 -5.94 -9.50
CA SER A 14 12.36 -5.34 -10.44
C SER A 14 10.90 -5.71 -10.14
N THR A 15 10.64 -6.97 -9.81
CA THR A 15 9.32 -7.46 -9.38
C THR A 15 8.88 -6.79 -8.09
N TYR A 16 9.79 -6.72 -7.12
CA TYR A 16 9.54 -6.07 -5.83
C TYR A 16 9.23 -4.57 -5.98
N LEU A 17 9.97 -3.86 -6.86
CA LEU A 17 9.67 -2.46 -7.19
C LEU A 17 8.30 -2.29 -7.84
N ALA A 18 7.90 -3.20 -8.73
CA ALA A 18 6.58 -3.19 -9.35
C ALA A 18 5.46 -3.47 -8.33
N GLU A 19 5.70 -4.36 -7.36
CA GLU A 19 4.81 -4.59 -6.23
C GLU A 19 4.60 -3.32 -5.40
N ILE A 20 5.69 -2.64 -5.00
CA ILE A 20 5.60 -1.37 -4.25
C ILE A 20 4.82 -0.31 -5.05
N ALA A 21 5.09 -0.19 -6.35
CA ALA A 21 4.38 0.76 -7.21
C ALA A 21 2.87 0.47 -7.29
N ARG A 22 2.46 -0.80 -7.36
CA ARG A 22 1.03 -1.18 -7.33
C ARG A 22 0.37 -0.87 -5.99
N LEU A 23 1.10 -1.04 -4.88
CA LEU A 23 0.59 -0.66 -3.56
C LEU A 23 0.39 0.85 -3.45
N LEU A 24 1.36 1.64 -3.92
CA LEU A 24 1.25 3.09 -4.00
C LEU A 24 0.04 3.54 -4.82
N GLN A 25 -0.16 2.92 -6.00
CA GLN A 25 -1.32 3.20 -6.85
C GLN A 25 -2.64 2.88 -6.14
N SER A 26 -2.70 1.72 -5.45
CA SER A 26 -3.90 1.32 -4.70
C SER A 26 -4.19 2.27 -3.54
N ILE A 27 -3.15 2.79 -2.87
CA ILE A 27 -3.31 3.82 -1.82
C ILE A 27 -3.86 5.12 -2.42
N ALA A 28 -3.35 5.55 -3.58
CA ALA A 28 -3.84 6.74 -4.26
C ALA A 28 -5.32 6.62 -4.68
N GLU A 29 -5.75 5.45 -5.11
CA GLU A 29 -7.16 5.17 -5.41
C GLU A 29 -8.04 5.29 -4.16
N VAL A 30 -7.58 4.77 -3.02
CA VAL A 30 -8.30 4.92 -1.74
C VAL A 30 -8.33 6.38 -1.27
N ASP A 31 -7.26 7.14 -1.50
CA ASP A 31 -7.19 8.58 -1.18
C ASP A 31 -8.24 9.38 -1.96
N LEU A 32 -8.36 9.12 -3.26
CA LEU A 32 -9.39 9.71 -4.11
C LEU A 32 -10.81 9.37 -3.63
N LEU A 33 -11.04 8.11 -3.22
CA LEU A 33 -12.32 7.69 -2.66
C LEU A 33 -12.62 8.45 -1.36
N LEU A 34 -11.65 8.51 -0.44
CA LEU A 34 -11.78 9.21 0.85
C LEU A 34 -11.93 10.73 0.73
N ASN A 35 -11.44 11.32 -0.35
CA ASN A 35 -11.61 12.74 -0.67
C ASN A 35 -12.87 13.04 -1.50
N SER A 36 -13.67 12.03 -1.86
CA SER A 36 -14.94 12.26 -2.52
C SER A 36 -15.92 13.00 -1.60
N SER A 37 -16.70 13.92 -2.17
CA SER A 37 -17.74 14.68 -1.45
C SER A 37 -18.77 13.78 -0.76
N TYR A 38 -18.99 12.58 -1.30
CA TYR A 38 -19.86 11.55 -0.74
C TYR A 38 -19.44 11.10 0.67
N LEU A 39 -18.14 11.15 0.98
CA LEU A 39 -17.61 10.81 2.31
C LEU A 39 -17.40 12.03 3.20
N ASN A 40 -17.74 13.23 2.74
CA ASN A 40 -17.77 14.41 3.58
C ASN A 40 -19.07 14.41 4.39
N LYS A 41 -18.98 14.16 5.70
CA LYS A 41 -20.15 14.15 6.62
C LYS A 41 -20.97 15.44 6.55
N LYS A 42 -20.35 16.58 6.23
CA LYS A 42 -21.05 17.87 6.14
C LYS A 42 -21.97 17.99 4.93
N ASP A 43 -21.72 17.19 3.89
CA ASP A 43 -22.43 17.24 2.61
C ASP A 43 -23.31 15.99 2.38
N CYS A 44 -23.31 15.00 3.31
CA CYS A 44 -23.97 13.71 3.11
C CYS A 44 -25.35 13.64 3.79
N GLU A 45 -26.42 13.58 2.99
CA GLU A 45 -27.80 13.41 3.47
C GLU A 45 -28.14 11.96 3.88
N GLU A 46 -27.34 10.98 3.45
CA GLU A 46 -27.56 9.54 3.68
C GLU A 46 -26.41 8.88 4.44
N LEU A 47 -26.38 9.12 5.77
CA LEU A 47 -25.36 8.57 6.69
C LEU A 47 -25.20 7.05 6.58
N SER A 48 -26.26 6.30 6.31
CA SER A 48 -26.19 4.83 6.16
C SER A 48 -25.31 4.40 4.97
N LYS A 49 -25.43 5.09 3.84
CA LYS A 49 -24.64 4.77 2.65
C LYS A 49 -23.19 5.26 2.77
N GLN A 50 -22.95 6.28 3.59
CA GLN A 50 -21.60 6.69 3.99
C GLN A 50 -20.92 5.62 4.85
N ASP A 51 -21.62 5.09 5.85
CA ASP A 51 -21.13 4.01 6.71
C ASP A 51 -20.72 2.78 5.90
N ASP A 52 -21.53 2.36 4.93
CA ASP A 52 -21.22 1.21 4.08
C ASP A 52 -19.99 1.45 3.19
N CYS A 53 -19.80 2.67 2.70
CA CYS A 53 -18.60 3.03 1.94
C CYS A 53 -17.35 3.04 2.84
N LEU A 54 -17.44 3.56 4.07
CA LEU A 54 -16.35 3.53 5.03
C LEU A 54 -16.00 2.11 5.49
N LYS A 55 -16.98 1.19 5.57
CA LYS A 55 -16.73 -0.25 5.81
C LYS A 55 -15.96 -0.86 4.65
N ASN A 56 -16.38 -0.61 3.41
CA ASN A 56 -15.67 -1.11 2.23
C ASN A 56 -14.22 -0.59 2.17
N ILE A 57 -14.00 0.71 2.45
CA ILE A 57 -12.65 1.28 2.54
C ILE A 57 -11.84 0.61 3.64
N LYS A 58 -12.45 0.31 4.81
CA LYS A 58 -11.77 -0.41 5.90
C LYS A 58 -11.27 -1.79 5.46
N GLU A 59 -12.08 -2.53 4.71
CA GLU A 59 -11.69 -3.84 4.17
C GLU A 59 -10.54 -3.72 3.19
N ILE A 60 -10.56 -2.70 2.31
CA ILE A 60 -9.47 -2.42 1.38
C ILE A 60 -8.18 -2.08 2.15
N LEU A 61 -8.26 -1.21 3.16
CA LEU A 61 -7.12 -0.87 4.02
C LEU A 61 -6.58 -2.10 4.75
N GLY A 62 -7.45 -2.98 5.26
CA GLY A 62 -7.04 -4.25 5.86
C GLY A 62 -6.22 -5.12 4.90
N ARG A 63 -6.69 -5.26 3.65
CA ARG A 63 -5.98 -5.99 2.60
C ARG A 63 -4.65 -5.34 2.22
N LEU A 64 -4.60 -4.01 2.14
CA LEU A 64 -3.37 -3.27 1.86
C LEU A 64 -2.35 -3.42 2.98
N SER A 65 -2.79 -3.37 4.24
CA SER A 65 -1.93 -3.59 5.40
C SER A 65 -1.24 -4.96 5.36
N GLY A 66 -2.00 -6.01 5.04
CA GLY A 66 -1.44 -7.36 4.87
C GLY A 66 -0.39 -7.44 3.76
N GLN A 67 -0.67 -6.83 2.61
CA GLN A 67 0.28 -6.79 1.49
C GLN A 67 1.53 -5.98 1.82
N ILE A 68 1.40 -4.82 2.48
CA ILE A 68 2.54 -3.99 2.92
C ILE A 68 3.41 -4.78 3.91
N GLY A 69 2.79 -5.49 4.87
CA GLY A 69 3.52 -6.34 5.82
C GLY A 69 4.30 -7.46 5.11
N PHE A 70 3.68 -8.11 4.12
CA PHE A 70 4.34 -9.13 3.31
C PHE A 70 5.53 -8.55 2.50
N THR A 71 5.33 -7.41 1.85
CA THR A 71 6.39 -6.69 1.13
C THR A 71 7.55 -6.34 2.07
N GLN A 72 7.27 -5.75 3.24
CA GLN A 72 8.31 -5.41 4.22
C GLN A 72 9.08 -6.63 4.75
N GLY A 73 8.40 -7.77 4.97
CA GLY A 73 9.06 -9.02 5.40
C GLY A 73 10.10 -9.54 4.40
N ARG A 74 9.92 -9.24 3.11
CA ARG A 74 10.81 -9.68 2.03
C ARG A 74 11.91 -8.68 1.70
N LYS A 75 11.85 -7.46 2.25
CA LYS A 75 12.81 -6.36 2.02
C LYS A 75 14.26 -6.82 2.09
N ASN A 76 14.67 -7.47 3.18
CA ASN A 76 16.08 -7.84 3.40
C ASN A 76 16.59 -8.82 2.34
N THR A 77 15.79 -9.82 1.99
CA THR A 77 16.13 -10.81 0.96
C THR A 77 16.30 -10.16 -0.41
N VAL A 78 15.42 -9.21 -0.77
CA VAL A 78 15.52 -8.48 -2.04
C VAL A 78 16.78 -7.62 -2.08
N LEU A 79 17.05 -6.87 -1.01
CA LEU A 79 18.21 -5.96 -0.93
C LEU A 79 19.56 -6.68 -1.04
N GLN A 80 19.65 -7.93 -0.58
CA GLN A 80 20.86 -8.76 -0.72
C GLN A 80 21.19 -9.10 -2.17
N SER A 81 20.16 -9.20 -3.02
CA SER A 81 20.29 -9.55 -4.44
C SER A 81 20.33 -8.34 -5.38
N ALA A 82 20.03 -7.15 -4.88
CA ALA A 82 19.92 -5.93 -5.65
C ALA A 82 21.26 -5.21 -5.80
N THR A 83 21.44 -4.55 -6.93
CA THR A 83 22.56 -3.63 -7.14
C THR A 83 22.43 -2.40 -6.23
N PRO A 84 23.52 -1.64 -5.98
CA PRO A 84 23.45 -0.43 -5.17
C PRO A 84 22.39 0.58 -5.65
N LYS A 85 22.24 0.74 -6.97
CA LYS A 85 21.23 1.63 -7.58
C LYS A 85 19.81 1.13 -7.34
N GLU A 86 19.58 -0.17 -7.43
CA GLU A 86 18.27 -0.76 -7.12
C GLU A 86 17.96 -0.66 -5.64
N ASN A 87 18.96 -0.84 -4.76
CA ASN A 87 18.80 -0.66 -3.32
C ASN A 87 18.35 0.75 -2.97
N GLU A 88 19.00 1.78 -3.51
CA GLU A 88 18.59 3.17 -3.31
C GLU A 88 17.14 3.40 -3.75
N LYS A 89 16.78 2.93 -4.95
CA LYS A 89 15.42 3.05 -5.49
C LYS A 89 14.39 2.31 -4.64
N ILE A 90 14.71 1.12 -4.15
CA ILE A 90 13.85 0.33 -3.26
C ILE A 90 13.61 1.08 -1.96
N GLN A 91 14.66 1.60 -1.32
CA GLN A 91 14.51 2.35 -0.07
C GLN A 91 13.67 3.61 -0.27
N GLN A 92 13.89 4.34 -1.37
CA GLN A 92 13.10 5.52 -1.72
C GLN A 92 11.62 5.16 -1.87
N LYS A 93 11.30 4.12 -2.65
CA LYS A 93 9.91 3.69 -2.88
C LYS A 93 9.24 3.14 -1.62
N LEU A 94 9.98 2.49 -0.73
CA LEU A 94 9.46 2.06 0.57
C LEU A 94 9.19 3.25 1.50
N ALA A 95 10.04 4.28 1.50
CA ALA A 95 9.80 5.49 2.27
C ALA A 95 8.54 6.22 1.78
N GLU A 96 8.37 6.33 0.46
CA GLU A 96 7.15 6.87 -0.16
C GLU A 96 5.92 6.05 0.25
N LEU A 97 6.01 4.71 0.19
CA LEU A 97 4.92 3.81 0.60
C LEU A 97 4.53 4.02 2.07
N SER A 98 5.51 4.10 2.98
CA SER A 98 5.24 4.35 4.40
C SER A 98 4.55 5.69 4.61
N PHE A 99 5.05 6.76 3.99
CA PHE A 99 4.47 8.10 4.11
C PHE A 99 3.01 8.15 3.61
N GLN A 100 2.75 7.59 2.42
CA GLN A 100 1.40 7.54 1.86
C GLN A 100 0.47 6.67 2.71
N TRP A 101 0.98 5.56 3.23
CA TRP A 101 0.23 4.67 4.13
C TRP A 101 -0.17 5.38 5.43
N GLU A 102 0.73 6.14 6.04
CA GLU A 102 0.40 6.93 7.24
C GLU A 102 -0.63 8.02 6.94
N ASN A 103 -0.47 8.71 5.81
CA ASN A 103 -1.40 9.76 5.39
C ASN A 103 -2.81 9.22 5.15
N ILE A 104 -2.96 8.10 4.43
CA ILE A 104 -4.28 7.54 4.13
C ILE A 104 -4.99 7.02 5.39
N ASN A 105 -4.23 6.45 6.33
CA ASN A 105 -4.81 6.02 7.61
C ASN A 105 -5.25 7.21 8.45
N ARG A 106 -4.54 8.34 8.38
CA ARG A 106 -4.98 9.59 9.03
C ARG A 106 -6.24 10.13 8.38
N LEU A 107 -6.30 10.20 7.05
CA LEU A 107 -7.48 10.67 6.33
C LEU A 107 -8.71 9.77 6.62
N TYR A 108 -8.53 8.45 6.62
CA TYR A 108 -9.58 7.52 6.98
C TYR A 108 -10.14 7.81 8.38
N ARG A 109 -9.28 8.01 9.38
CA ARG A 109 -9.69 8.38 10.74
C ARG A 109 -10.47 9.68 10.79
N ASP A 110 -10.01 10.72 10.09
CA ASP A 110 -10.71 12.01 9.97
C ASP A 110 -12.12 11.87 9.39
N ARG A 111 -12.32 10.95 8.43
CA ARG A 111 -13.66 10.65 7.88
C ARG A 111 -14.55 9.84 8.84
N GLN A 112 -13.96 9.14 9.82
CA GLN A 112 -14.72 8.42 10.84
C GLN A 112 -15.20 9.31 11.98
N GLU A 113 -14.45 10.37 12.32
CA GLU A 113 -14.78 11.37 13.35
C GLU A 113 -15.96 12.26 12.93
#